data_AF-F4KSV0-F1
#
_entry.id   AF-F4KSV0-F1
#
_cell.length_a   1.000
_cell.length_b   1.000
_cell.length_c   1.000
_cell.angle_alpha   90.00
_cell.angle_beta   90.00
_cell.angle_gamma   90.00
#
_symmetry.space_group_name_H-M   'P 1'
#
loop_
_entity.id
_entity.type
_entity.pdbx_description
1 polymer ?
#
loop_
_entity_poly.entity_id
_entity_poly.type
_entity_poly.pdbx_seq_one_letter_code
_entity_poly.pdbx_strand_id
1 'polypeptide(L)'
;MAKKSGIGQYFELGFLTSDLILKNLSFVIFLGFLAVIYIANSRFAEKNVRHIQQLQRDLRELRWQYMTLESENMYNSRQSELADRLKDQDFEAFGTQPKRIVVKDKNDY
;
A
#
# COMPACT_ATOMS: atom_id res chain seq x y z
N MET A 1 25.01 60.46 20.69
CA MET A 1 24.40 59.95 19.45
C MET A 1 23.41 58.86 19.82
N ALA A 2 22.10 59.13 19.78
CA ALA A 2 21.09 58.21 20.30
C ALA A 2 20.67 57.18 19.23
N LYS A 3 20.94 55.90 19.50
CA LYS A 3 20.54 54.74 18.69
C LYS A 3 19.01 54.58 18.79
N LYS A 4 18.28 54.97 17.75
CA LYS A 4 16.82 54.82 17.68
C LYS A 4 16.48 53.33 17.54
N SER A 5 15.76 52.80 18.53
CA SER A 5 15.51 51.39 18.77
C SER A 5 14.46 50.77 17.83
N GLY A 6 14.79 49.56 17.33
CA GLY A 6 13.91 48.40 17.23
C GLY A 6 12.80 48.45 16.19
N ILE A 7 11.75 49.23 16.43
CA ILE A 7 10.48 49.08 15.71
C ILE A 7 10.39 50.00 14.48
N GLY A 8 10.88 51.24 14.60
CA GLY A 8 10.91 52.18 13.47
C GLY A 8 11.79 51.70 12.31
N GLN A 9 12.79 50.88 12.61
CA GLN A 9 13.69 50.31 11.61
C GLN A 9 13.01 49.25 10.73
N TYR A 10 12.09 48.44 11.27
CA TYR A 10 11.29 47.50 10.46
C TYR A 10 10.29 48.24 9.57
N PHE A 11 9.73 49.35 10.04
CA PHE A 11 8.87 50.19 9.22
C PHE A 11 9.66 50.86 8.09
N GLU A 12 10.80 51.50 8.37
CA GLU A 12 11.67 52.10 7.34
C GLU A 12 12.18 51.06 6.33
N LEU A 13 12.57 49.87 6.79
CA LEU A 13 12.94 48.76 5.90
C LEU A 13 11.74 48.30 5.05
N GLY A 14 10.55 48.22 5.65
CA GLY A 14 9.29 47.90 4.99
C GLY A 14 8.97 48.88 3.85
N PHE A 15 9.14 50.19 4.06
CA PHE A 15 8.92 51.21 3.03
C PHE A 15 9.91 51.07 1.86
N LEU A 16 11.20 50.87 2.14
CA LEU A 16 12.21 50.65 1.09
C LEU A 16 11.93 49.37 0.29
N THR A 17 11.50 48.28 0.95
CA THR A 17 11.09 47.05 0.26
C THR A 17 9.80 47.23 -0.53
N SER A 18 8.86 48.04 -0.04
CA SER A 18 7.56 48.27 -0.70
C SER A 18 7.73 48.96 -2.05
N ASP A 19 8.63 49.93 -2.16
CA ASP A 19 8.93 50.58 -3.45
C ASP A 19 9.54 49.60 -4.48
N LEU A 20 10.42 48.70 -4.02
CA LEU A 20 11.00 47.65 -4.88
C LEU A 20 9.97 46.59 -5.29
N ILE A 21 9.04 46.25 -4.40
CA ILE A 21 7.92 45.34 -4.62
C ILE A 21 6.93 45.95 -5.63
N LEU A 22 6.59 47.22 -5.49
CA LEU A 22 5.71 47.94 -6.42
C LEU A 22 6.34 48.06 -7.81
N LYS A 23 7.66 48.30 -7.89
CA LYS A 23 8.40 48.30 -9.16
C LYS A 23 8.37 46.94 -9.86
N ASN A 24 8.29 45.84 -9.12
CA ASN A 24 8.27 44.47 -9.63
C ASN A 24 6.95 43.74 -9.33
N LEU A 25 5.83 44.48 -9.33
CA LEU A 25 4.54 43.97 -8.89
C LEU A 25 4.11 42.67 -9.60
N SER A 26 4.39 42.59 -10.91
CA SER A 26 4.09 41.40 -11.72
C SER A 26 4.79 40.13 -11.19
N PHE A 27 6.03 40.24 -10.72
CA PHE A 27 6.79 39.13 -10.16
C PHE A 27 6.26 38.68 -8.80
N VAL A 28 5.81 39.63 -7.97
CA VAL A 28 5.24 39.33 -6.65
C VAL A 28 3.89 38.64 -6.78
N ILE A 29 3.06 39.06 -7.73
CA ILE A 29 1.80 38.39 -8.07
C ILE A 29 2.08 36.96 -8.57
N PHE A 30 3.11 36.78 -9.40
CA PHE A 30 3.52 35.45 -9.86
C PHE A 30 3.94 34.53 -8.69
N LEU A 31 4.72 35.04 -7.73
CA LEU A 31 5.08 34.28 -6.53
C LEU A 31 3.85 33.98 -5.65
N GLY A 32 2.94 34.93 -5.50
CA GLY A 32 1.67 34.72 -4.80
C GLY A 32 0.82 33.63 -5.45
N PHE A 33 0.72 33.64 -6.79
CA PHE A 33 0.05 32.60 -7.56
C PHE A 33 0.70 31.22 -7.35
N LEU A 34 2.04 31.15 -7.38
CA LEU A 34 2.78 29.92 -7.10
C LEU A 34 2.53 29.40 -5.68
N ALA A 35 2.46 30.30 -4.70
CA ALA A 35 2.16 29.97 -3.31
C ALA A 35 0.73 29.40 -3.16
N VAL A 36 -0.26 29.97 -3.87
CA VAL A 36 -1.63 29.43 -3.88
C VAL A 36 -1.66 28.03 -4.49
N ILE A 37 -1.00 27.82 -5.63
CA ILE A 37 -0.87 26.49 -6.24
C ILE A 37 -0.22 25.50 -5.28
N TYR A 38 0.85 25.91 -4.60
CA TYR A 38 1.56 25.06 -3.65
C TYR A 38 0.66 24.62 -2.49
N ILE A 39 -0.08 25.56 -1.88
CA ILE A 39 -1.01 25.27 -0.79
C ILE A 39 -2.14 24.33 -1.27
N ALA A 40 -2.67 24.58 -2.47
CA ALA A 40 -3.71 23.74 -3.05
C ALA A 40 -3.22 22.31 -3.28
N ASN A 41 -2.03 22.15 -3.88
CA ASN A 41 -1.42 20.86 -4.14
C ASN A 41 -1.12 20.10 -2.85
N SER A 42 -0.55 20.77 -1.84
CA SER A 42 -0.27 20.17 -0.54
C SER A 42 -1.52 19.58 0.13
N ARG A 43 -2.66 20.29 0.10
CA ARG A 43 -3.93 19.76 0.66
C ARG A 43 -4.47 18.59 -0.14
N PHE A 44 -4.29 18.58 -1.47
CA PHE A 44 -4.75 17.50 -2.31
C PHE A 44 -3.92 16.22 -2.09
N ALA A 45 -2.60 16.35 -1.97
CA ALA A 45 -1.71 15.24 -1.66
C ALA A 45 -2.09 14.52 -0.36
N GLU A 46 -2.40 15.28 0.70
CA GLU A 46 -2.79 14.71 2.00
C GLU A 46 -4.09 13.90 1.93
N LYS A 47 -5.09 14.38 1.18
CA LYS A 47 -6.35 13.65 0.96
C LYS A 47 -6.12 12.37 0.15
N ASN A 48 -5.29 12.43 -0.88
CA ASN A 48 -5.00 11.28 -1.73
C ASN A 48 -4.26 10.18 -0.97
N VAL A 49 -3.30 10.54 -0.12
CA VAL A 49 -2.57 9.56 0.71
C VAL A 49 -3.53 8.80 1.62
N ARG A 50 -4.47 9.49 2.28
CA ARG A 50 -5.50 8.81 3.11
C ARG A 50 -6.39 7.88 2.29
N HIS A 51 -6.79 8.30 1.09
CA HIS A 51 -7.62 7.48 0.21
C HIS A 51 -6.86 6.21 -0.25
N ILE A 52 -5.58 6.35 -0.61
CA ILE A 52 -4.73 5.21 -0.98
C ILE A 52 -4.64 4.21 0.18
N GLN A 53 -4.46 4.68 1.41
CA GLN A 53 -4.40 3.81 2.58
C GLN A 53 -5.71 3.05 2.84
N GLN A 54 -6.87 3.70 2.62
CA GLN A 54 -8.18 3.06 2.70
C GLN A 54 -8.30 1.97 1.62
N LEU A 55 -8.06 2.34 0.37
CA LEU A 55 -8.16 1.41 -0.76
C LEU A 55 -7.23 0.20 -0.63
N GLN A 56 -6.02 0.40 -0.10
CA GLN A 56 -5.10 -0.70 0.19
C GLN A 56 -5.61 -1.66 1.27
N ARG A 57 -6.35 -1.17 2.27
CA ARG A 57 -6.98 -2.03 3.27
C ARG A 57 -8.09 -2.86 2.63
N ASP A 58 -8.93 -2.23 1.81
CA ASP A 58 -10.03 -2.90 1.13
C ASP A 58 -9.53 -3.97 0.16
N LEU A 59 -8.46 -3.69 -0.59
CA LEU A 59 -7.80 -4.68 -1.46
C LEU A 59 -7.20 -5.85 -0.68
N ARG A 60 -6.65 -5.60 0.52
CA ARG A 60 -6.16 -6.69 1.38
C ARG A 60 -7.32 -7.55 1.86
N GLU A 61 -8.39 -6.94 2.38
CA GLU A 61 -9.58 -7.63 2.85
C GLU A 61 -10.18 -8.52 1.73
N LEU A 62 -10.34 -7.96 0.53
CA LEU A 62 -10.87 -8.70 -0.62
C LEU A 62 -9.98 -9.89 -1.00
N ARG A 63 -8.64 -9.72 -0.93
CA ARG A 63 -7.69 -10.80 -1.17
C ARG A 63 -7.79 -11.90 -0.11
N TRP A 64 -7.97 -11.53 1.15
CA TRP A 64 -8.17 -12.50 2.24
C TRP A 64 -9.46 -13.31 2.06
N GLN A 65 -10.54 -12.65 1.65
CA GLN A 65 -11.81 -13.32 1.34
C GLN A 65 -11.65 -14.29 0.16
N TYR A 66 -10.97 -13.87 -0.91
CA TYR A 66 -10.67 -14.73 -2.05
C TYR A 66 -9.86 -15.98 -1.65
N MET A 67 -8.76 -15.81 -0.90
CA MET A 67 -7.94 -16.94 -0.45
C MET A 67 -8.71 -17.91 0.45
N THR A 68 -9.61 -17.38 1.28
CA THR A 68 -10.47 -18.21 2.15
C THR A 68 -11.45 -19.03 1.31
N LEU A 69 -12.14 -18.41 0.36
CA LEU A 69 -13.05 -19.08 -0.57
C LEU A 69 -12.33 -20.13 -1.43
N GLU A 70 -11.14 -19.81 -1.93
CA GLU A 70 -10.31 -20.75 -2.69
C GLU A 70 -9.87 -21.92 -1.81
N SER A 71 -9.47 -21.68 -0.56
CA SER A 71 -9.12 -22.74 0.38
C SER A 71 -10.31 -23.63 0.74
N GLU A 72 -11.51 -23.06 0.90
CA GLU A 72 -12.74 -23.81 1.15
C GLU A 72 -13.11 -24.65 -0.08
N ASN A 73 -13.02 -24.07 -1.29
CA ASN A 73 -13.21 -24.80 -2.53
C ASN A 73 -12.19 -25.93 -2.68
N MET A 74 -10.91 -25.68 -2.39
CA MET A 74 -9.86 -26.70 -2.40
C MET A 74 -10.13 -27.79 -1.36
N TYR A 75 -10.63 -27.46 -0.17
CA TYR A 75 -11.03 -28.44 0.85
C TYR A 75 -12.19 -29.30 0.36
N ASN A 76 -13.23 -28.70 -0.20
CA ASN A 76 -14.36 -29.43 -0.80
C ASN A 76 -13.93 -30.26 -2.04
N SER A 77 -12.92 -29.80 -2.76
CA SER A 77 -12.34 -30.48 -3.92
C SER A 77 -11.23 -31.47 -3.56
N ARG A 78 -10.82 -31.55 -2.29
CA ARG A 78 -9.75 -32.46 -1.88
C ARG A 78 -10.26 -33.89 -2.02
N GLN A 79 -9.57 -34.60 -2.89
CA GLN A 79 -9.78 -36.03 -3.18
C GLN A 79 -9.73 -36.92 -1.93
N SER A 80 -9.18 -36.45 -0.80
CA SER A 80 -9.15 -37.20 0.46
C SER A 80 -10.54 -37.36 1.10
N GLU A 81 -11.38 -36.31 1.07
CA GLU A 81 -12.74 -36.41 1.63
C GLU A 81 -13.70 -37.08 0.64
N LEU A 82 -13.46 -36.90 -0.66
CA LEU A 82 -14.12 -37.72 -1.70
C LEU A 82 -13.75 -39.21 -1.55
N ALA A 83 -12.48 -39.55 -1.31
CA ALA A 83 -12.05 -40.93 -1.10
C ALA A 83 -12.62 -41.54 0.20
N ASP A 84 -12.74 -40.75 1.27
CA ASP A 84 -13.36 -41.21 2.53
C ASP A 84 -14.90 -41.34 2.40
N ARG A 85 -15.58 -40.40 1.71
CA ARG A 85 -17.03 -40.50 1.43
C ARG A 85 -17.37 -41.58 0.40
N LEU A 86 -16.47 -41.88 -0.54
CA LEU A 86 -16.61 -42.97 -1.52
C LEU A 86 -16.15 -44.32 -0.95
N LYS A 87 -15.45 -44.34 0.19
CA LYS A 87 -15.04 -45.56 0.90
C LYS A 87 -16.23 -46.32 1.47
N ASP A 88 -17.23 -45.59 1.95
CA ASP A 88 -18.51 -46.16 2.38
C ASP A 88 -19.32 -46.72 1.19
N GLN A 89 -18.92 -46.40 -0.04
CA GLN A 89 -19.54 -46.79 -1.29
C GLN A 89 -18.65 -47.77 -2.09
N ASP A 90 -17.95 -48.70 -1.44
CA ASP A 90 -17.32 -49.89 -2.08
C ASP A 90 -16.45 -49.63 -3.33
N PHE A 91 -15.89 -48.43 -3.45
CA PHE A 91 -14.93 -48.07 -4.50
C PHE A 91 -13.55 -47.94 -3.87
N GLU A 92 -12.72 -48.97 -4.05
CA GLU A 92 -11.32 -48.98 -3.62
C GLU A 92 -10.54 -47.87 -4.34
N ALA A 93 -10.18 -46.82 -3.60
CA ALA A 93 -9.30 -45.78 -4.10
C ALA A 93 -7.92 -46.37 -4.43
N PHE A 94 -7.63 -46.58 -5.71
CA PHE A 94 -6.30 -46.90 -6.22
C PHE A 94 -5.36 -45.69 -6.06
N GLY A 95 -4.89 -45.49 -4.83
CA GLY A 95 -3.87 -44.51 -4.45
C GLY A 95 -2.78 -45.17 -3.61
N THR A 96 -2.33 -46.36 -4.02
CA THR A 96 -1.29 -47.08 -3.30
C THR A 96 0.04 -46.32 -3.42
N GLN A 97 0.56 -45.95 -2.26
CA GLN A 97 1.95 -45.57 -2.06
C GLN A 97 2.85 -46.59 -2.79
N PRO A 98 3.88 -46.16 -3.56
CA PRO A 98 4.65 -47.08 -4.38
C PRO A 98 5.31 -48.14 -3.50
N LYS A 99 4.93 -49.41 -3.70
CA LYS A 99 5.53 -50.55 -2.98
C LYS A 99 6.99 -50.67 -3.42
N ARG A 100 7.91 -50.29 -2.53
CA ARG A 100 9.35 -50.53 -2.71
C ARG A 100 9.64 -52.02 -2.54
N ILE A 101 9.87 -52.70 -3.64
CA ILE A 101 10.38 -54.08 -3.65
C ILE A 101 11.86 -54.01 -3.26
N VAL A 102 12.22 -54.57 -2.11
CA VAL A 102 13.63 -54.78 -1.73
C VAL A 102 13.98 -56.21 -2.14
N VAL A 103 14.87 -56.35 -3.12
CA VAL A 103 15.41 -57.65 -3.54
C VAL A 103 16.37 -58.11 -2.45
N LYS A 104 16.10 -59.28 -1.85
CA LYS A 104 17.01 -59.92 -0.90
C LYS A 104 18.08 -60.65 -1.72
N ASP A 105 19.33 -60.21 -1.61
CA ASP A 105 20.45 -60.83 -2.29
C ASP A 105 20.60 -62.29 -1.82
N LYS A 106 20.67 -63.21 -2.77
CA LYS A 106 21.03 -64.61 -2.54
C LYS A 106 22.55 -64.68 -2.48
N ASN A 107 23.13 -64.48 -1.31
CA ASN A 107 24.44 -65.05 -1.01
C ASN A 107 24.65 -65.16 0.49
N ASP A 108 24.15 -66.24 1.08
CA ASP A 108 24.68 -66.77 2.33
C ASP A 108 24.90 -68.27 2.09
N TYR A 109 26.18 -68.67 2.17
CA TYR A 109 26.73 -70.01 1.96
C TYR A 109 26.21 -71.02 2.98
#